data_AF-A0A7Z0TQW4-F1
#
_entry.id   AF-A0A7Z0TQW4-F1
#
_cell.length_a   1.000
_cell.length_b   1.000
_cell.length_c   1.000
_cell.angle_alpha   90.00
_cell.angle_beta   90.00
_cell.angle_gamma   90.00
#
_symmetry.space_group_name_H-M   'P 1'
#
loop_
_entity.id
_entity.type
_entity.pdbx_description
1 polymer ?
#
loop_
_entity_poly.entity_id
_entity_poly.type
_entity_poly.pdbx_seq_one_letter_code
_entity_poly.pdbx_strand_id
1 'polypeptide(L)' 'MAKCAPVAAAPRGLLVYYADYRCGHHITLTPDQVDQWPDDVRLSDLKPKFTCSKCGQRGADIRPDFEPPTMG' A
#
# COMPACT_ATOMS: atom_id res chain seq x y z
N MET A 1 11.65 -32.57 9.05
CA MET A 1 11.97 -31.30 8.37
C MET A 1 10.65 -30.60 8.04
N ALA A 2 10.20 -29.69 8.90
CA ALA A 2 9.03 -28.86 8.59
C ALA A 2 9.43 -27.88 7.49
N LYS A 3 8.94 -28.13 6.28
CA LYS A 3 9.13 -27.22 5.15
C LYS A 3 8.22 -26.03 5.44
N CYS A 4 8.78 -24.95 6.01
CA CYS A 4 8.08 -23.68 6.12
C CYS A 4 7.57 -23.37 4.71
N ALA A 5 6.24 -23.35 4.53
CA ALA A 5 5.66 -22.83 3.32
C ALA A 5 6.19 -21.40 3.12
N PRO A 6 6.50 -20.96 1.89
CA PRO A 6 6.75 -19.55 1.69
C PRO A 6 5.51 -18.83 2.19
N VAL A 7 5.68 -17.96 3.19
CA VAL A 7 4.65 -16.98 3.52
C VAL A 7 4.27 -16.36 2.18
N ALA A 8 2.99 -16.42 1.81
CA ALA A 8 2.52 -15.78 0.59
C ALA A 8 3.13 -14.38 0.59
N ALA A 9 3.90 -14.03 -0.44
CA ALA A 9 4.72 -12.82 -0.46
C ALA A 9 3.82 -11.66 -0.05
N ALA A 10 3.99 -11.19 1.19
CA ALA A 10 3.23 -10.06 1.68
C ALA A 10 3.52 -8.92 0.70
N PRO A 11 2.50 -8.14 0.32
CA PRO A 11 2.70 -7.02 -0.60
C PRO A 11 3.84 -6.18 -0.06
N ARG A 12 4.97 -6.18 -0.80
CA ARG A 12 6.19 -5.52 -0.37
C ARG A 12 6.06 -4.01 -0.49
N GLY A 13 4.97 -3.48 -1.01
CA GLY A 13 4.72 -2.05 -1.06
C GLY A 13 3.23 -1.77 -1.10
N LEU A 14 2.89 -0.48 -0.99
CA LEU A 14 1.52 -0.01 -1.15
C LEU A 14 1.48 1.16 -2.13
N LEU A 15 0.56 1.10 -3.08
CA LEU A 15 0.22 2.22 -3.94
C LEU A 15 -0.93 3.02 -3.34
N VAL A 16 -0.73 4.32 -3.16
CA VAL A 16 -1.72 5.23 -2.57
C VAL A 16 -2.17 6.22 -3.65
N TYR A 17 -3.40 6.06 -4.10
CA TYR A 17 -4.05 6.93 -5.09
C TYR A 17 -4.94 7.94 -4.39
N TYR A 18 -4.67 9.24 -4.54
CA TYR A 18 -5.52 10.24 -3.92
C TYR A 18 -6.89 10.33 -4.63
N ALA A 19 -7.96 10.55 -3.87
CA ALA A 19 -9.34 10.49 -4.36
C ALA A 19 -9.68 11.54 -5.44
N ASP A 20 -8.85 12.56 -5.61
CA ASP A 20 -9.08 13.62 -6.59
C ASP A 20 -8.52 13.25 -7.97
N TYR A 21 -9.43 12.93 -8.90
CA TYR A 21 -9.10 12.57 -10.29
C TYR A 21 -8.44 13.72 -11.08
N ARG A 22 -8.56 14.98 -10.62
CA ARG A 22 -7.97 16.15 -11.29
C ARG A 22 -6.49 16.30 -10.93
N CYS A 23 -6.14 15.91 -9.70
CA CYS A 23 -4.75 15.94 -9.23
C CYS A 23 -3.91 14.81 -9.85
N GLY A 24 -4.51 13.64 -10.14
CA GLY A 24 -3.82 12.48 -10.72
C GLY A 24 -2.63 11.97 -9.90
N HIS A 25 -2.51 12.43 -8.65
CA HIS A 25 -1.36 12.17 -7.82
C HIS A 25 -1.49 10.80 -7.17
N HIS A 26 -0.42 10.04 -7.21
CA HIS A 26 -0.26 8.82 -6.45
C HIS A 26 1.14 8.76 -5.86
N ILE A 27 1.29 8.03 -4.78
CA ILE A 27 2.60 7.72 -4.19
C ILE A 27 2.72 6.21 -4.02
N THR A 28 3.95 5.72 -4.07
CA THR A 28 4.28 4.34 -3.75
C THR A 28 5.00 4.34 -2.42
N LEU A 29 4.50 3.57 -1.47
CA LEU A 29 5.14 3.31 -0.19
C LEU A 29 6.05 2.09 -0.36
N THR A 30 7.31 2.25 0.06
CA THR A 30 8.31 1.19 0.02
C THR A 30 8.04 0.15 1.12
N PRO A 31 8.61 -1.06 1.00
CA PRO A 31 8.45 -2.09 2.04
C PRO A 31 8.80 -1.57 3.42
N ASP A 32 9.91 -0.85 3.55
CA ASP A 32 10.37 -0.29 4.81
C ASP A 32 9.35 0.65 5.47
N GLN A 33 8.51 1.33 4.68
CA GLN A 33 7.46 2.22 5.22
C GLN A 33 6.22 1.45 5.65
N VAL A 34 5.92 0.34 4.98
CA VAL A 34 4.78 -0.54 5.27
C VAL A 34 5.10 -1.42 6.48
N ASP A 35 6.32 -1.93 6.57
CA ASP A 35 6.84 -2.76 7.68
C ASP A 35 6.86 -2.01 9.03
N GLN A 36 6.77 -0.67 9.01
CA GLN A 36 6.60 0.13 10.22
C GLN A 36 5.20 0.05 10.82
N TRP A 37 4.21 -0.44 10.07
CA TRP A 37 2.87 -0.62 10.57
C TRP A 37 2.67 -2.03 11.12
N PRO A 38 2.00 -2.18 12.28
CA PRO A 38 1.63 -3.50 12.76
C PRO A 38 0.73 -4.23 11.76
N ASP A 39 0.84 -5.56 11.68
CA ASP A 39 0.05 -6.40 10.76
C ASP A 39 -1.48 -6.24 10.95
N ASP A 40 -1.92 -5.81 12.14
CA ASP A 40 -3.33 -5.52 12.45
C ASP A 40 -3.84 -4.19 11.86
N VAL A 41 -2.98 -3.38 11.25
CA VAL A 41 -3.39 -2.14 10.60
C VAL A 41 -4.17 -2.44 9.33
N ARG A 42 -5.46 -2.15 9.37
CA ARG A 42 -6.31 -2.25 8.18
C ARG A 42 -6.09 -1.06 7.27
N LEU A 43 -6.03 -1.33 5.97
CA LEU A 43 -5.96 -0.29 4.93
C LEU A 43 -7.09 0.75 5.08
N SER A 44 -8.30 0.33 5.47
CA SER A 44 -9.44 1.23 5.70
C SER A 44 -9.18 2.31 6.74
N ASP A 45 -8.42 2.00 7.80
CA ASP A 45 -8.05 2.97 8.85
C ASP A 45 -6.97 3.95 8.40
N LEU A 46 -6.22 3.58 7.35
CA LEU A 46 -5.19 4.40 6.75
C LEU A 46 -5.75 5.35 5.69
N LYS A 47 -6.80 4.95 4.95
CA LYS A 47 -7.43 5.77 3.90
C LYS A 47 -7.67 7.24 4.30
N PRO A 48 -8.30 7.57 5.45
CA PRO A 48 -8.56 8.96 5.85
C PRO A 48 -7.32 9.71 6.39
N LYS A 49 -6.23 9.00 6.69
CA LYS A 49 -4.97 9.58 7.20
C LYS A 49 -4.11 10.16 6.07
N PHE A 50 -4.28 9.67 4.84
CA PHE A 50 -3.58 10.21 3.69
C PHE A 50 -4.18 11.55 3.27
N THR A 51 -3.32 12.58 3.22
CA THR A 51 -3.64 13.91 2.70
C THR A 51 -2.69 14.23 1.57
N CYS A 52 -3.23 14.61 0.42
CA CYS A 52 -2.42 14.93 -0.75
C CYS A 52 -1.61 16.21 -0.48
N SER A 53 -0.29 16.15 -0.62
CA SER A 53 0.57 17.34 -0.48
C SER A 53 0.40 18.35 -1.63
N LYS A 54 -0.17 17.93 -2.77
CA LYS A 54 -0.41 18.78 -3.94
C LYS A 54 -1.74 19.54 -3.87
N CYS A 55 -2.84 18.83 -3.60
CA CYS A 55 -4.18 19.44 -3.60
C CYS A 55 -4.81 19.59 -2.21
N GLY A 56 -4.19 19.06 -1.15
CA GLY A 56 -4.71 19.13 0.23
C GLY A 56 -5.90 18.21 0.50
N GLN A 57 -6.35 17.42 -0.49
CA GLN A 57 -7.50 16.53 -0.34
C GLN A 57 -7.18 15.39 0.64
N ARG A 58 -8.12 15.11 1.54
CA ARG A 58 -8.05 13.97 2.45
C ARG A 58 -8.70 12.75 1.80
N GLY A 59 -8.11 11.59 2.03
CA GLY A 59 -8.60 10.33 1.49
C GLY A 59 -7.78 9.84 0.31
N ALA A 60 -7.40 8.57 0.39
CA ALA A 60 -6.75 7.86 -0.70
C ALA A 60 -7.30 6.44 -0.84
N ASP A 61 -7.29 5.91 -2.06
CA ASP A 61 -7.42 4.50 -2.36
C ASP A 61 -6.06 3.83 -2.22
N ILE A 62 -5.91 2.99 -1.21
CA ILE A 62 -4.65 2.28 -0.94
C ILE A 62 -4.79 0.88 -1.53
N ARG A 63 -3.85 0.51 -2.40
CA ARG A 63 -3.77 -0.78 -3.07
C ARG A 63 -2.46 -1.45 -2.71
N PRO A 64 -2.46 -2.75 -2.46
CA PRO A 64 -1.21 -3.48 -2.31
C PRO A 64 -0.45 -3.50 -3.64
N ASP A 65 0.85 -3.22 -3.57
CA ASP A 65 1.77 -3.44 -4.68
C ASP A 65 2.18 -4.91 -4.63
N PHE A 66 1.48 -5.72 -5.42
CA PHE A 66 1.83 -7.11 -5.61
C PHE A 66 2.86 -7.19 -6.72
N GLU A 67 4.02 -7.79 -6.40
CA GLU A 67 4.95 -8.21 -7.43
C GLU A 67 4.22 -9.12 -8.44
N PRO A 68 4.42 -8.89 -9.75
CA PRO A 68 3.74 -9.68 -10.76
C PRO A 68 4.07 -11.15 -10.55
N PRO A 69 3.11 -12.07 -10.76
CA PRO A 69 3.39 -13.48 -10.64
C PRO A 69 4.53 -13.83 -11.59
N THR A 70 5.61 -14.38 -11.05
CA THR A 70 6.68 -15.00 -11.84
C THR A 70 6.07 -16.20 -12.56
N MET A 71 5.52 -15.99 -13.74
CA MET A 71 5.14 -17.08 -14.63
C MET A 71 6.44 -17.62 -15.24
N GLY A 72 6.84 -18.79 -14.74
CA GLY A 72 7.97 -19.56 -15.27
C GLY A 72 7.66 -20.26 -16.58
#